data_AF-A0A1J3IDK6-F1
#
_entry.id   AF-A0A1J3IDK6-F1
#
_cell.length_a   1.000
_cell.length_b   1.000
_cell.length_c   1.000
_cell.angle_alpha   90.00
_cell.angle_beta   90.00
_cell.angle_gamma   90.00
#
_symmetry.space_group_name_H-M   'P 1'
#
loop_
_entity.id
_entity.type
_entity.pdbx_description
1 polymer ?
#
loop_
_entity_poly.entity_id
_entity_poly.type
_entity_poly.pdbx_seq_one_letter_code
_entity_poly.pdbx_strand_id
1 'polypeptide(L)'
;QLNTFKQILPNLCALSSHDCREMLGESLILMGEIGVNDYTYPFFEGKSINELVPLIINAISSAIADVVDLGGKTFVVPGTFPLGCFPAYLTLFKTVVEEEYDLSHMAQ
;
A
#
# COMPACT_ATOMS: atom_id res chain seq x y z
N GLN A 1 -4.20 0.00 -11.25
CA GLN A 1 -4.34 -1.27 -10.50
C GLN A 1 -5.80 -1.60 -10.21
N LEU A 2 -6.53 -0.76 -9.45
CA LEU A 2 -7.94 -1.02 -9.12
C LEU A 2 -8.86 -1.18 -10.35
N ASN A 3 -8.69 -0.36 -11.39
CA ASN A 3 -9.48 -0.50 -12.62
C ASN A 3 -9.25 -1.84 -13.32
N THR A 4 -8.00 -2.32 -13.33
CA THR A 4 -7.65 -3.63 -13.88
C THR A 4 -8.32 -4.74 -13.06
N PHE A 5 -8.32 -4.63 -11.73
CA PHE A 5 -9.04 -5.55 -10.86
C PHE A 5 -10.54 -5.58 -11.21
N LYS A 6 -11.20 -4.42 -11.32
CA LYS A 6 -12.62 -4.31 -11.71
C LYS A 6 -12.91 -4.94 -13.07
N GLN A 7 -11.99 -4.86 -14.03
CA GLN A 7 -12.14 -5.47 -15.35
C GLN A 7 -12.01 -7.00 -15.35
N ILE A 8 -11.16 -7.56 -14.48
CA ILE A 8 -10.93 -9.01 -14.40
C ILE A 8 -11.95 -9.68 -13.47
N LEU A 9 -12.52 -8.94 -12.52
CA LEU A 9 -13.45 -9.45 -11.51
C LEU A 9 -14.62 -10.28 -12.09
N PRO A 10 -15.29 -9.90 -13.19
CA PRO A 10 -16.35 -10.74 -13.78
C PRO A 10 -15.86 -12.13 -14.21
N ASN A 11 -14.62 -12.23 -14.70
CA ASN A 11 -14.03 -13.51 -15.11
C ASN A 11 -13.72 -14.39 -13.89
N LEU A 12 -13.23 -13.79 -12.80
CA LEU A 12 -13.02 -14.48 -11.52
C LEU A 12 -14.34 -15.01 -10.96
N CYS A 13 -15.38 -14.18 -10.98
CA CYS A 13 -16.69 -14.54 -10.47
C CYS A 13 -17.36 -15.64 -11.30
N ALA A 14 -17.15 -15.68 -12.62
CA ALA A 14 -17.66 -16.75 -13.49
C ALA A 14 -17.07 -18.13 -13.19
N LEU A 15 -15.92 -18.21 -12.50
CA LEU A 15 -15.30 -19.47 -12.07
C LEU A 15 -15.91 -20.01 -10.77
N SER A 16 -16.67 -19.19 -10.04
CA SER A 16 -17.29 -19.54 -8.77
C SER A 16 -18.74 -19.99 -8.98
N SER A 17 -19.22 -20.91 -8.13
CA SER A 17 -20.65 -21.23 -8.03
C SER A 17 -21.44 -20.20 -7.20
N HIS A 18 -20.74 -19.28 -6.52
CA HIS A 18 -21.31 -18.25 -5.66
C HIS A 18 -21.54 -16.94 -6.42
N ASP A 19 -22.46 -16.11 -5.92
CA ASP A 19 -22.60 -14.74 -6.41
C ASP A 19 -21.28 -13.97 -6.20
N CYS A 20 -20.93 -13.11 -7.15
CA CYS A 20 -19.66 -12.37 -7.14
C CYS A 20 -19.46 -11.56 -5.85
N ARG A 21 -20.56 -10.99 -5.32
CA ARG A 21 -20.56 -10.22 -4.07
C ARG A 21 -20.34 -11.12 -2.85
N GLU A 22 -20.90 -12.33 -2.87
CA GLU A 22 -20.70 -13.32 -1.81
C GLU A 22 -19.26 -13.81 -1.79
N MET A 23 -18.71 -14.18 -2.96
CA MET A 23 -17.31 -14.59 -3.12
C MET A 23 -16.34 -13.55 -2.56
N LEU A 24 -16.52 -12.27 -2.90
CA LEU A 24 -15.69 -11.18 -2.36
C LEU A 24 -15.90 -10.98 -0.86
N GLY A 25 -17.11 -11.19 -0.36
CA GLY A 25 -17.43 -11.06 1.06
C GLY A 25 -16.79 -12.14 1.94
N GLU A 26 -16.53 -13.33 1.39
CA GLU A 26 -15.84 -14.44 2.06
C GLU A 26 -14.33 -14.43 1.86
N SER A 27 -13.84 -13.65 0.88
CA SER A 27 -12.43 -13.55 0.56
C SER A 27 -11.66 -12.66 1.54
N LEU A 28 -10.37 -12.98 1.73
CA LEU A 28 -9.38 -12.06 2.32
C LEU A 28 -8.77 -11.23 1.20
N ILE A 29 -9.03 -9.92 1.20
CA ILE A 29 -8.55 -9.00 0.17
C ILE A 29 -7.26 -8.34 0.66
N LEU A 30 -6.14 -8.72 0.07
CA LEU A 30 -4.86 -8.04 0.29
C LEU A 30 -4.77 -6.83 -0.63
N MET A 31 -4.91 -5.64 -0.06
CA MET A 31 -4.54 -4.40 -0.74
C MET A 31 -3.01 -4.43 -0.84
N GLY A 32 -2.46 -4.34 -2.06
CA GLY A 32 -1.01 -4.49 -2.28
C GLY A 32 -0.18 -3.39 -1.59
N GLU A 33 1.11 -3.30 -1.92
CA GLU A 33 1.94 -2.20 -1.43
C GLU A 33 1.45 -0.87 -2.01
N ILE A 34 0.82 -0.03 -1.18
CA ILE A 34 0.30 1.28 -1.59
C ILE A 34 1.15 2.39 -0.96
N GLY A 35 1.40 3.47 -1.72
CA GLY A 35 2.05 4.67 -1.21
C GLY A 35 3.57 4.69 -1.33
N VAL A 36 4.24 3.54 -1.51
CA VAL A 36 5.72 3.47 -1.56
C VAL A 36 6.28 4.37 -2.66
N ASN A 37 5.71 4.32 -3.87
CA ASN A 37 6.15 5.17 -4.99
C ASN A 37 5.78 6.65 -4.76
N ASP A 38 4.63 6.91 -4.16
CA ASP A 38 4.09 8.24 -3.88
C ASP A 38 4.95 9.01 -2.86
N TYR A 39 5.59 8.30 -1.92
CA TYR A 39 6.59 8.87 -1.01
C TYR A 39 7.98 8.90 -1.61
N THR A 40 8.39 7.83 -2.30
CA THR A 40 9.78 7.62 -2.74
C THR A 40 10.20 8.60 -3.84
N TYR A 41 9.37 8.80 -4.88
CA TYR A 41 9.76 9.70 -5.97
C TYR A 41 9.93 11.15 -5.49
N PRO A 42 8.97 11.76 -4.78
CA PRO A 42 9.13 13.13 -4.28
C PRO A 42 10.25 13.26 -3.26
N PHE A 43 10.49 12.24 -2.42
CA PHE A 43 11.62 12.20 -1.50
C PHE A 43 12.97 12.31 -2.24
N PHE A 44 13.17 11.53 -3.31
CA PHE A 44 14.39 11.61 -4.12
C PHE A 44 14.51 12.91 -4.92
N GLU A 45 13.40 13.61 -5.17
CA GLU A 45 13.39 14.97 -5.72
C GLU A 45 13.65 16.06 -4.66
N GLY A 46 13.85 15.68 -3.40
CA GLY A 46 14.08 16.63 -2.29
C GLY A 46 12.82 17.39 -1.86
N LYS A 47 11.63 16.90 -2.21
CA LYS A 47 10.35 17.52 -1.84
C LYS A 47 9.88 17.05 -0.47
N SER A 48 9.14 17.92 0.21
CA SER A 48 8.43 17.54 1.44
C SER A 48 7.35 16.51 1.14
N ILE A 49 7.37 15.39 1.85
CA ILE A 49 6.37 14.33 1.72
C ILE A 49 5.17 14.52 2.66
N ASN A 50 5.27 15.40 3.65
CA ASN A 50 4.23 15.61 4.66
C ASN A 50 2.90 16.08 4.04
N GLU A 51 2.97 16.87 2.97
CA GLU A 51 1.80 17.36 2.24
C GLU A 51 1.10 16.25 1.43
N LEU A 52 1.80 15.15 1.14
CA LEU A 52 1.28 14.02 0.37
C LEU A 52 0.56 13.00 1.23
N VAL A 53 0.90 12.91 2.53
CA VAL A 53 0.28 11.99 3.49
C VAL A 53 -1.26 11.98 3.41
N PRO A 54 -1.97 13.13 3.54
CA PRO A 54 -3.43 13.13 3.47
C PRO A 54 -3.97 12.70 2.11
N LEU A 55 -3.27 13.03 1.01
CA LEU A 55 -3.67 12.63 -0.34
C LEU A 55 -3.56 11.12 -0.54
N ILE A 56 -2.48 10.51 -0.05
CA ILE A 56 -2.23 9.07 -0.12
C ILE A 56 -3.25 8.30 0.72
N ILE A 57 -3.50 8.75 1.96
CA ILE A 57 -4.52 8.14 2.83
C ILE A 57 -5.91 8.20 2.16
N ASN A 58 -6.25 9.33 1.54
CA ASN A 58 -7.53 9.47 0.84
C ASN A 58 -7.64 8.54 -0.37
N ALA A 59 -6.55 8.38 -1.14
CA ALA A 59 -6.51 7.47 -2.28
C ALA A 59 -6.67 6.01 -1.85
N ILE A 60 -5.98 5.58 -0.78
CA ILE A 60 -6.13 4.24 -0.18
C ILE A 60 -7.56 4.03 0.28
N SER A 61 -8.11 4.98 1.04
CA SER A 61 -9.46 4.89 1.60
C SER A 61 -10.52 4.79 0.50
N SER A 62 -10.37 5.59 -0.58
CA SER A 62 -11.26 5.55 -1.74
C SER A 62 -11.17 4.20 -2.46
N ALA A 63 -9.98 3.64 -2.62
CA ALA A 63 -9.80 2.32 -3.23
C ALA A 63 -10.42 1.20 -2.39
N ILE A 64 -10.34 1.28 -1.05
CA ILE A 64 -11.01 0.34 -0.16
C ILE A 64 -12.53 0.47 -0.29
N ALA A 65 -13.06 1.69 -0.24
CA ALA A 65 -14.50 1.95 -0.39
C ALA A 65 -15.05 1.38 -1.70
N ASP A 66 -14.34 1.58 -2.80
CA ASP A 66 -14.68 0.99 -4.11
C ASP A 66 -14.78 -0.54 -4.07
N VAL A 67 -13.93 -1.22 -3.30
CA VAL A 67 -13.95 -2.69 -3.18
C VAL A 67 -15.02 -3.16 -2.20
N VAL A 68 -15.30 -2.38 -1.16
CA VAL A 68 -16.44 -2.59 -0.25
C VAL A 68 -17.76 -2.52 -1.03
N ASP A 69 -17.89 -1.55 -1.95
CA ASP A 69 -19.06 -1.42 -2.82
C ASP A 69 -19.26 -2.63 -3.73
N LEU A 70 -18.17 -3.32 -4.10
CA LEU A 70 -18.22 -4.57 -4.87
C LEU A 70 -18.54 -5.81 -4.02
N GLY A 71 -18.47 -5.72 -2.68
CA GLY A 71 -18.82 -6.80 -1.77
C GLY A 71 -17.71 -7.24 -0.82
N GLY A 72 -16.51 -6.66 -0.92
CA GLY A 72 -15.39 -6.98 -0.04
C GLY A 72 -15.68 -6.62 1.41
N LYS A 73 -15.30 -7.50 2.34
CA LYS A 73 -15.53 -7.32 3.78
C LYS A 73 -14.27 -7.42 4.63
N THR A 74 -13.36 -8.31 4.26
CA THR A 74 -12.16 -8.60 5.05
C THR A 74 -10.93 -8.14 4.28
N PHE A 75 -10.20 -7.17 4.84
CA PHE A 75 -9.07 -6.51 4.18
C PHE A 75 -7.80 -6.63 5.00
N VAL A 76 -6.68 -6.81 4.30
CA VAL A 76 -5.34 -6.53 4.82
C VAL A 76 -4.80 -5.35 4.04
N VAL A 77 -4.47 -4.28 4.76
CA VAL A 77 -3.89 -3.06 4.20
C VAL A 77 -2.51 -2.87 4.83
N PRO A 78 -1.44 -3.34 4.17
CA PRO A 78 -0.09 -3.21 4.69
C PRO A 78 0.32 -1.74 4.69
N GLY A 79 1.05 -1.34 5.73
CA GLY A 79 1.71 -0.04 5.78
C GLY A 79 2.95 -0.02 4.88
N THR A 80 3.48 1.18 4.64
CA THR A 80 4.77 1.34 3.98
C THR A 80 5.89 0.82 4.86
N PHE A 81 6.76 -0.03 4.31
CA PHE A 81 7.98 -0.47 4.98
C PHE A 81 8.85 0.75 5.37
N PRO A 82 9.51 0.75 6.54
CA PRO A 82 10.37 1.85 6.95
C PRO A 82 11.50 2.07 5.93
N LEU A 83 11.31 3.05 5.06
CA LEU A 83 12.21 3.34 3.92
C LEU A 83 13.66 3.58 4.37
N GLY A 84 13.84 4.17 5.56
CA GLY A 84 15.16 4.39 6.16
C GLY A 84 15.92 3.10 6.51
N CYS A 85 15.28 1.93 6.53
CA CYS A 85 15.94 0.65 6.80
C CYS A 85 16.45 -0.04 5.53
N PHE A 86 16.17 0.49 4.33
CA PHE A 86 16.66 -0.11 3.09
C PHE A 86 18.18 0.14 2.94
N PRO A 87 19.01 -0.92 2.73
CA PRO A 87 20.46 -0.77 2.58
C PRO A 87 20.89 0.21 1.48
N ALA A 88 20.08 0.30 0.40
CA ALA A 88 20.29 1.26 -0.66
C ALA A 88 20.19 2.72 -0.15
N TYR A 89 19.20 3.01 0.70
CA TYR A 89 18.98 4.36 1.22
C TYR A 89 20.05 4.72 2.25
N LEU A 90 20.42 3.75 3.10
CA LEU A 90 21.54 3.93 4.04
C LEU A 90 22.86 4.27 3.32
N THR A 91 23.09 3.67 2.15
CA THR A 91 24.27 3.94 1.34
C THR A 91 24.21 5.33 0.70
N LEU A 92 23.04 5.72 0.17
CA LEU A 92 22.84 7.00 -0.53
C LEU A 92 22.81 8.20 0.43
N PHE A 93 22.24 8.04 1.62
CA PHE A 93 22.03 9.11 2.60
C PHE A 93 22.92 8.97 3.82
N LYS A 94 24.07 8.31 3.69
CA LYS A 94 25.04 8.13 4.77
C LYS A 94 25.46 9.50 5.34
N THR A 95 24.94 9.86 6.50
CA THR A 95 25.42 11.00 7.29
C THR A 95 26.67 10.58 8.05
N VAL A 96 27.58 11.53 8.32
CA VAL A 96 28.84 11.29 9.05
C VAL A 96 28.60 11.15 10.57
N VAL A 97 27.33 11.19 11.01
CA VAL A 97 26.97 11.17 12.43
C VAL A 97 26.62 9.74 12.83
N GLU A 98 27.56 9.06 13.49
CA GLU A 98 27.45 7.65 13.92
C GLU A 98 26.33 7.40 14.96
N GLU A 99 25.72 8.44 15.53
CA GLU A 99 24.83 8.31 16.68
C GLU A 99 23.33 8.16 16.36
N GLU A 100 22.88 8.33 15.11
CA GLU A 100 21.45 8.24 14.74
C GLU A 100 20.99 6.85 14.25
N TYR A 101 21.89 5.88 14.16
CA TYR A 101 21.56 4.50 13.76
C TYR A 101 21.13 3.65 14.96
N ASP A 102 19.96 3.96 15.53
CA ASP A 102 19.36 3.07 16.52
C ASP A 102 18.71 1.87 15.82
N LEU A 103 19.47 0.77 15.74
CA LEU A 103 19.06 -0.51 15.16
C LEU A 103 17.89 -1.17 15.91
N SER A 104 17.48 -0.63 17.07
CA SER A 104 16.36 -1.18 17.86
C SER A 104 14.98 -1.00 17.20
N HIS A 105 14.86 -0.12 16.20
CA HIS A 105 13.62 0.03 15.41
C HIS A 105 13.58 -0.82 14.13
N MET A 106 14.60 -1.66 13.88
CA MET A 106 14.68 -2.51 12.68
C MET A 106 13.99 -3.88 12.81
N ALA A 107 13.38 -4.17 13.96
CA ALA A 107 12.66 -5.42 14.22
C ALA A 107 11.22 -5.14 14.67
N GLN A 108 10.36 -4.79 13.73
CA GLN A 108 8.91 -5.01 13.81
C GLN A 108 8.39 -5.57 12.50
#